data_AF-A0A537F780-F1
#
_entry.id   AF-A0A537F780-F1
#
_cell.length_a   1.000
_cell.length_b   1.000
_cell.length_c   1.000
_cell.angle_alpha   90.00
_cell.angle_beta   90.00
_cell.angle_gamma   90.00
#
_symmetry.space_group_name_H-M   'P 1'
#
loop_
_entity.id
_entity.type
_entity.pdbx_description
1 polymer ?
#
loop_
_entity_poly.entity_id
_entity_poly.type
_entity_poly.pdbx_seq_one_letter_code
_entity_poly.pdbx_strand_id
1 'polypeptide(L)'
;MRLGFGKPKPKDPALETNAESLMANRLKELCGGDADLYGAMSRLMFLDPKKITTPLDHVVSGAQNFEAQGNKLRAEVGYRIAGGIALSKGDINGMKTYFEKAASFAGDSHPEYQVILKRSAEAVNIARKYYDEFGSVTILS
;
A
#
# COMPACT_ATOMS: atom_id res chain seq x y z
N MET A 1 44.81 5.36 -21.63
CA MET A 1 43.35 5.47 -21.91
C MET A 1 42.64 5.85 -20.62
N ARG A 2 41.94 6.99 -20.57
CA ARG A 2 41.15 7.44 -19.38
C ARG A 2 39.70 7.00 -19.61
N LEU A 3 39.19 6.06 -18.79
CA LEU A 3 37.78 5.68 -18.75
C LEU A 3 37.07 6.62 -17.76
N GLY A 4 36.17 7.45 -18.27
CA GLY A 4 35.38 8.38 -17.47
C GLY A 4 34.23 7.68 -16.76
N PHE A 5 34.22 7.77 -15.43
CA PHE A 5 33.05 7.44 -14.62
C PHE A 5 32.03 8.58 -14.73
N GLY A 6 30.91 8.32 -15.41
CA GLY A 6 29.73 9.19 -15.37
C GLY A 6 29.14 9.17 -13.96
N LYS A 7 29.17 10.30 -13.27
CA LYS A 7 28.49 10.46 -11.97
C LYS A 7 26.96 10.38 -12.19
N PRO A 8 26.21 9.61 -11.38
CA PRO A 8 24.75 9.70 -11.39
C PRO A 8 24.33 11.09 -10.91
N LYS A 9 23.35 11.69 -11.60
CA LYS A 9 22.72 12.96 -11.18
C LYS A 9 22.14 12.78 -9.77
N PRO A 10 22.41 13.69 -8.82
CA PRO A 10 21.72 13.69 -7.54
C PRO A 10 20.23 14.01 -7.77
N LYS A 11 19.35 13.18 -7.22
CA LYS A 11 17.93 13.52 -7.03
C LYS A 11 17.85 14.60 -5.95
N ASP A 12 17.15 15.69 -6.23
CA ASP A 12 16.95 16.79 -5.28
C ASP A 12 16.06 16.34 -4.11
N PRO A 13 16.58 16.22 -2.88
CA PRO A 13 15.81 15.75 -1.72
C PRO A 13 14.66 16.71 -1.35
N ALA A 14 14.78 18.00 -1.66
CA ALA A 14 13.75 19.00 -1.40
C ALA A 14 12.48 18.81 -2.25
N LEU A 15 12.59 18.22 -3.45
CA LEU A 15 11.43 17.90 -4.30
C LEU A 15 10.70 16.65 -3.81
N GLU A 16 11.44 15.65 -3.31
CA GLU A 16 10.85 14.42 -2.76
C GLU A 16 10.11 14.70 -1.44
N THR A 17 10.66 15.54 -0.54
CA THR A 17 9.99 15.92 0.72
C THR A 17 8.68 16.68 0.52
N ASN A 18 8.61 17.55 -0.50
CA ASN A 18 7.39 18.29 -0.81
C ASN A 18 6.28 17.39 -1.37
N ALA A 19 6.64 16.41 -2.21
CA ALA A 19 5.68 15.47 -2.78
C ALA A 19 5.12 14.52 -1.72
N GLU A 20 5.95 14.01 -0.81
CA GLU A 20 5.51 13.15 0.30
C GLU A 20 4.56 13.89 1.26
N SER A 21 4.89 15.13 1.60
CA SER A 21 4.02 15.98 2.43
C SER A 21 2.67 16.25 1.76
N LEU A 22 2.67 16.54 0.45
CA LEU A 22 1.44 16.75 -0.31
C LEU A 22 0.56 15.50 -0.37
N MET A 23 1.17 14.34 -0.64
CA MET A 23 0.47 13.05 -0.66
C MET A 23 -0.14 12.69 0.71
N ALA A 24 0.61 12.90 1.80
CA ALA A 24 0.14 12.63 3.16
C ALA A 24 -1.03 13.55 3.55
N ASN A 25 -0.92 14.85 3.26
CA ASN A 25 -1.99 15.81 3.49
C ASN A 25 -3.24 15.45 2.69
N ARG A 26 -3.07 15.03 1.43
CA ARG A 26 -4.19 14.67 0.57
C ARG A 26 -4.94 13.43 1.04
N LEU A 27 -4.22 12.40 1.48
CA LEU A 27 -4.87 11.22 2.07
C LEU A 27 -5.68 11.60 3.33
N LYS A 28 -5.14 12.48 4.17
CA LYS A 28 -5.83 12.97 5.37
C LYS A 28 -7.14 13.71 5.03
N GLU A 29 -7.12 14.54 3.99
CA GLU A 29 -8.33 15.22 3.48
C GLU A 29 -9.36 14.22 2.96
N LEU A 30 -8.95 13.22 2.19
CA LEU A 30 -9.85 12.19 1.67
C LEU A 30 -10.51 11.35 2.78
N CYS A 31 -9.83 11.21 3.93
CA CYS A 31 -10.39 10.59 5.12
C CYS A 31 -11.31 11.53 5.93
N GLY A 32 -11.52 12.78 5.49
CA GLY A 32 -12.43 13.72 6.16
C GLY A 32 -11.99 14.14 7.57
N GLY A 33 -10.69 14.04 7.88
CA GLY A 33 -10.17 14.30 9.23
C GLY A 33 -10.36 13.14 10.23
N ASP A 34 -10.87 12.00 9.77
CA ASP A 34 -10.96 10.77 10.58
C ASP A 34 -9.57 10.19 10.85
N ALA A 35 -9.10 10.33 12.09
CA ALA A 35 -7.74 9.95 12.47
C ALA A 35 -7.51 8.43 12.42
N ASP A 36 -8.53 7.63 12.75
CA ASP A 36 -8.43 6.17 12.77
C ASP A 36 -8.37 5.63 11.34
N LEU A 37 -9.25 6.11 10.46
CA LEU A 37 -9.24 5.73 9.06
C LEU A 37 -7.97 6.20 8.36
N TYR A 38 -7.56 7.45 8.59
CA TYR A 38 -6.30 7.96 8.07
C TYR A 38 -5.12 7.11 8.54
N GLY A 39 -5.05 6.79 9.83
CA GLY A 39 -3.98 5.97 10.40
C GLY A 39 -3.93 4.56 9.79
N ALA A 40 -5.09 3.94 9.58
CA ALA A 40 -5.18 2.62 8.97
C ALA A 40 -4.79 2.66 7.47
N MET A 41 -5.33 3.62 6.71
CA MET A 41 -5.03 3.79 5.29
C MET A 41 -3.54 4.10 5.07
N SER A 42 -2.94 4.97 5.88
CA SER A 42 -1.52 5.33 5.77
C SER A 42 -0.57 4.14 5.97
N ARG A 43 -0.99 3.12 6.73
CA ARG A 43 -0.21 1.91 7.00
C ARG A 43 -0.42 0.82 5.96
N LEU A 44 -1.62 0.74 5.39
CA LEU A 44 -2.05 -0.38 4.54
C LEU A 44 -2.03 -0.05 3.04
N MET A 45 -2.05 1.23 2.66
CA MET A 45 -1.93 1.66 1.28
C MET A 45 -0.47 1.75 0.84
N PHE A 46 -0.25 1.53 -0.46
CA PHE A 46 0.96 1.98 -1.13
C PHE A 46 0.80 3.47 -1.45
N LEU A 47 1.41 4.34 -0.65
CA LEU A 47 1.35 5.79 -0.86
C LEU A 47 2.14 6.25 -2.10
N ASP A 48 3.10 5.45 -2.55
CA ASP A 48 3.74 5.62 -3.84
C ASP A 48 3.30 4.46 -4.77
N PRO A 49 2.35 4.70 -5.70
CA PRO A 49 1.81 3.66 -6.58
C PRO A 49 2.88 3.02 -7.46
N LYS A 50 3.99 3.73 -7.75
CA LYS A 50 5.10 3.21 -8.56
C LYS A 50 5.87 2.09 -7.86
N LYS A 51 5.73 1.96 -6.54
CA LYS A 51 6.32 0.87 -5.76
C LYS A 51 5.53 -0.44 -5.85
N ILE A 52 4.35 -0.43 -6.49
CA ILE A 52 3.56 -1.64 -6.75
C ILE A 52 4.12 -2.34 -8.00
N THR A 53 5.27 -3.00 -7.86
CA THR A 53 5.96 -3.68 -8.97
C THR A 53 5.70 -5.18 -9.03
N THR A 54 5.30 -5.78 -7.90
CA THR A 54 5.08 -7.23 -7.80
C THR A 54 3.64 -7.59 -8.18
N PRO A 55 3.43 -8.54 -9.10
CA PRO A 55 2.08 -9.02 -9.41
C PRO A 55 1.40 -9.65 -8.19
N LEU A 56 0.08 -9.45 -8.07
CA LEU A 56 -0.71 -9.98 -6.94
C LEU A 56 -0.52 -11.49 -6.76
N ASP A 57 -0.57 -12.27 -7.83
CA ASP A 57 -0.49 -13.73 -7.78
C ASP A 57 0.86 -14.22 -7.23
N HIS A 58 1.95 -13.50 -7.51
CA HIS A 58 3.26 -13.79 -6.94
C HIS A 58 3.29 -13.53 -5.43
N VAL A 59 2.68 -12.42 -4.98
CA VAL A 59 2.57 -12.10 -3.55
C VAL A 59 1.74 -13.14 -2.82
N VAL A 60 0.59 -13.52 -3.38
CA VAL A 60 -0.33 -14.50 -2.77
C VAL A 60 0.32 -15.87 -2.69
N SER A 61 0.95 -16.35 -3.77
CA SER A 61 1.66 -17.62 -3.78
C SER A 61 2.79 -17.66 -2.75
N GLY A 62 3.54 -16.55 -2.61
CA GLY A 62 4.56 -16.41 -1.58
C GLY A 62 3.99 -16.47 -0.16
N ALA A 63 2.90 -15.76 0.11
CA ALA A 63 2.22 -15.75 1.41
C ALA A 63 1.73 -17.16 1.79
N GLN A 64 1.10 -17.87 0.86
CA GLN A 64 0.63 -19.24 1.05
C GLN A 64 1.78 -20.21 1.33
N ASN A 65 2.91 -20.08 0.64
CA ASN A 65 4.10 -20.88 0.91
C ASN A 65 4.64 -20.64 2.32
N PHE A 66 4.66 -19.39 2.79
CA PHE A 66 5.06 -19.10 4.17
C PHE A 66 4.07 -19.63 5.20
N GLU A 67 2.76 -19.56 4.92
CA GLU A 67 1.71 -20.15 5.75
C GLU A 67 1.90 -21.67 5.89
N ALA A 68 2.12 -22.37 4.76
CA ALA A 68 2.35 -23.81 4.74
C ALA A 68 3.62 -24.24 5.50
N GLN A 69 4.63 -23.37 5.54
CA GLN A 69 5.87 -23.58 6.30
C GLN A 69 5.74 -23.19 7.78
N GLY A 70 4.57 -22.73 8.23
CA GLY A 70 4.35 -22.26 9.60
C GLY A 70 4.98 -20.89 9.91
N ASN A 71 5.50 -20.18 8.90
CA ASN A 71 6.09 -18.86 9.06
C ASN A 71 5.01 -17.77 9.08
N LYS A 72 4.33 -17.66 10.22
CA LYS A 72 3.20 -16.73 10.43
C LYS A 72 3.55 -15.27 10.13
N LEU A 73 4.74 -14.81 10.53
CA LEU A 73 5.15 -13.43 10.31
C LEU A 73 5.28 -13.10 8.82
N ARG A 74 5.94 -13.96 8.03
CA ARG A 74 6.06 -13.71 6.59
C ARG A 74 4.75 -13.93 5.84
N ALA A 75 3.90 -14.85 6.32
CA ALA A 75 2.55 -15.00 5.79
C ALA A 75 1.71 -13.73 6.01
N GLU A 76 1.73 -13.17 7.23
CA GLU A 76 1.07 -11.90 7.57
C GLU A 76 1.50 -10.78 6.64
N VAL A 77 2.82 -10.56 6.49
CA VAL A 77 3.35 -9.52 5.61
C VAL A 77 2.92 -9.72 4.17
N GLY A 78 2.97 -10.96 3.67
CA GLY A 78 2.54 -11.30 2.31
C GLY A 78 1.06 -10.99 2.08
N TYR A 79 0.20 -11.40 3.00
CA TYR A 79 -1.23 -11.10 2.92
C TYR A 79 -1.54 -9.61 3.09
N ARG A 80 -0.78 -8.87 3.92
CA ARG A 80 -0.88 -7.41 3.99
C ARG A 80 -0.61 -6.76 2.64
N ILE A 81 0.48 -7.16 1.98
CA ILE A 81 0.85 -6.64 0.66
C ILE A 81 -0.23 -6.98 -0.37
N ALA A 82 -0.75 -8.21 -0.38
CA ALA A 82 -1.83 -8.62 -1.27
C ALA A 82 -3.11 -7.79 -1.05
N GLY A 83 -3.46 -7.52 0.21
CA GLY A 83 -4.59 -6.65 0.58
C GLY A 83 -4.41 -5.21 0.11
N GLY A 84 -3.21 -4.65 0.25
CA GLY A 84 -2.88 -3.32 -0.28
C GLY A 84 -2.97 -3.24 -1.81
N ILE A 85 -2.59 -4.31 -2.53
CA ILE A 85 -2.69 -4.37 -4.00
C ILE A 85 -4.15 -4.49 -4.43
N ALA A 86 -4.94 -5.31 -3.75
CA ALA A 86 -6.38 -5.40 -4.02
C ALA A 86 -7.08 -4.06 -3.74
N LEU A 87 -6.69 -3.38 -2.65
CA LEU A 87 -7.17 -2.05 -2.29
C LEU A 87 -6.86 -1.02 -3.41
N SER A 88 -5.65 -1.05 -4.00
CA SER A 88 -5.29 -0.13 -5.09
C SER A 88 -6.04 -0.40 -6.40
N LYS A 89 -6.45 -1.65 -6.63
CA LYS A 89 -7.29 -2.05 -7.78
C LYS A 89 -8.78 -1.81 -7.56
N GLY A 90 -9.17 -1.35 -6.36
CA GLY A 90 -10.57 -1.22 -5.98
C GLY A 90 -11.31 -2.56 -5.80
N ASP A 91 -10.58 -3.66 -5.62
CA ASP A 91 -11.14 -4.98 -5.38
C ASP A 91 -11.46 -5.17 -3.90
N ILE A 92 -12.72 -4.88 -3.52
CA ILE A 92 -13.22 -5.01 -2.15
C ILE A 92 -13.11 -6.45 -1.65
N ASN A 93 -13.42 -7.44 -2.49
CA ASN A 93 -13.49 -8.84 -2.05
C ASN A 93 -12.09 -9.42 -1.83
N GLY A 94 -11.16 -9.15 -2.75
CA GLY A 94 -9.76 -9.50 -2.57
C GLY A 94 -9.16 -8.79 -1.36
N MET A 95 -9.41 -7.49 -1.22
CA MET A 95 -8.91 -6.71 -0.08
C MET A 95 -9.36 -7.30 1.26
N LYS A 96 -10.66 -7.60 1.41
CA LYS A 96 -11.18 -8.24 2.62
C LYS A 96 -10.53 -9.58 2.89
N THR A 97 -10.49 -10.44 1.87
CA THR A 97 -9.92 -11.78 1.97
C THR A 97 -8.48 -11.74 2.49
N TYR A 98 -7.65 -10.86 1.92
CA TYR A 98 -6.24 -10.78 2.27
C TYR A 98 -6.00 -10.08 3.62
N PHE A 99 -6.74 -9.01 3.95
CA PHE A 99 -6.61 -8.39 5.27
C PHE A 99 -7.19 -9.24 6.40
N GLU A 100 -8.25 -10.02 6.17
CA GLU A 100 -8.73 -11.02 7.14
C GLU A 100 -7.67 -12.09 7.40
N LYS A 101 -7.03 -12.60 6.33
CA LYS A 101 -5.91 -13.52 6.45
C LYS A 101 -4.74 -12.90 7.22
N ALA A 102 -4.32 -11.69 6.89
CA ALA A 102 -3.25 -11.00 7.61
C ALA A 102 -3.60 -10.80 9.10
N ALA A 103 -4.81 -10.33 9.40
CA ALA A 103 -5.29 -10.14 10.77
C ALA A 103 -5.27 -11.44 11.58
N SER A 104 -5.59 -12.59 10.96
CA SER A 104 -5.57 -13.88 11.65
C SER A 104 -4.18 -14.29 12.15
N PHE A 105 -3.11 -13.80 11.51
CA PHE A 105 -1.73 -14.03 11.95
C PHE A 105 -1.23 -12.95 12.91
N ALA A 106 -1.66 -11.71 12.72
CA ALA A 106 -1.26 -10.56 13.54
C ALA A 106 -1.91 -10.55 14.94
N GLY A 107 -3.12 -11.10 15.07
CA GLY A 107 -3.92 -10.90 16.28
C GLY A 107 -4.16 -9.41 16.54
N ASP A 108 -4.05 -8.98 17.79
CA ASP A 108 -4.35 -7.60 18.20
C ASP A 108 -3.21 -6.60 17.95
N SER A 109 -2.07 -7.06 17.41
CA SER A 109 -0.89 -6.20 17.18
C SER A 109 -1.05 -5.18 16.04
N HIS A 110 -2.05 -5.39 15.17
CA HIS A 110 -2.32 -4.57 14.00
C HIS A 110 -3.81 -4.18 13.92
N PRO A 111 -4.28 -3.23 14.77
CA PRO A 111 -5.67 -2.81 14.80
C PRO A 111 -6.15 -2.17 13.49
N GLU A 112 -5.24 -1.67 12.66
CA GLU A 112 -5.54 -1.09 11.34
C GLU A 112 -6.33 -2.04 10.42
N TYR A 113 -6.12 -3.36 10.54
CA TYR A 113 -6.89 -4.33 9.76
C TYR A 113 -8.37 -4.27 10.08
N GLN A 114 -8.72 -4.20 11.37
CA GLN A 114 -10.11 -4.15 11.81
C GLN A 114 -10.81 -2.86 11.36
N VAL A 115 -10.08 -1.74 11.32
CA VAL A 115 -10.62 -0.47 10.83
C VAL A 115 -11.00 -0.58 9.36
N ILE A 116 -10.09 -1.07 8.51
CA ILE A 116 -10.35 -1.19 7.05
C ILE A 116 -11.41 -2.26 6.75
N LEU A 117 -11.44 -3.38 7.48
CA LEU A 117 -12.44 -4.42 7.28
C LEU A 117 -13.86 -3.95 7.64
N LYS A 118 -14.02 -3.15 8.70
CA LYS A 118 -15.31 -2.55 9.07
C LYS A 118 -15.77 -1.48 8.08
N ARG A 119 -14.83 -0.80 7.42
CA ARG A 119 -15.09 0.35 6.52
C ARG A 119 -14.68 0.07 5.08
N SER A 120 -14.80 -1.17 4.63
CA SER A 120 -14.17 -1.61 3.38
C SER A 120 -14.62 -0.83 2.14
N ALA A 121 -15.90 -0.50 2.02
CA ALA A 121 -16.42 0.27 0.89
C ALA A 121 -15.87 1.71 0.88
N GLU A 122 -15.77 2.33 2.05
CA GLU A 122 -15.21 3.67 2.22
C GLU A 122 -13.70 3.68 1.94
N ALA A 123 -12.97 2.71 2.49
CA ALA A 123 -11.54 2.53 2.26
C ALA A 123 -11.22 2.37 0.76
N VAL A 124 -11.96 1.53 0.04
CA VAL A 124 -11.78 1.38 -1.42
C VAL A 124 -12.12 2.66 -2.17
N ASN A 125 -13.18 3.38 -1.78
CA ASN A 125 -13.53 4.63 -2.44
C ASN A 125 -12.45 5.71 -2.26
N ILE A 126 -11.88 5.82 -1.05
CA ILE A 126 -10.76 6.74 -0.76
C ILE A 126 -9.51 6.31 -1.52
N ALA A 127 -9.16 5.02 -1.48
CA ALA A 127 -8.02 4.48 -2.20
C ALA A 127 -8.11 4.79 -3.69
N ARG A 128 -9.27 4.53 -4.32
CA ARG A 128 -9.51 4.87 -5.72
C ARG A 128 -9.25 6.35 -6.02
N LYS A 129 -9.85 7.26 -5.24
CA LYS A 129 -9.64 8.71 -5.44
C LYS A 129 -8.16 9.09 -5.33
N TYR A 130 -7.46 8.53 -4.35
CA TYR A 130 -6.04 8.76 -4.15
C TYR A 130 -5.21 8.25 -5.34
N TYR A 131 -5.46 7.02 -5.80
CA TYR A 131 -4.75 6.41 -6.93
C TYR A 131 -5.12 7.05 -8.27
N ASP A 132 -6.33 7.58 -8.45
CA ASP A 132 -6.68 8.36 -9.64
C ASP A 132 -5.88 9.67 -9.69
N GLU A 133 -5.69 10.32 -8.54
CA GLU A 133 -4.95 11.59 -8.41
C GLU A 133 -3.43 11.41 -8.56
N PHE A 134 -2.85 10.36 -7.94
CA PHE A 134 -1.40 10.17 -7.88
C PHE A 134 -0.87 9.02 -8.76
N GLY A 135 -1.74 8.10 -9.17
CA GLY A 135 -1.42 7.00 -10.10
C GLY A 135 -1.47 7.40 -11.57
N SER A 136 -2.15 8.51 -11.91
CA SER A 136 -2.24 9.04 -13.28
C SER A 136 -0.99 9.79 -13.77
N VAL A 137 0.13 9.81 -13.02
CA VAL A 137 1.41 10.33 -13.51
C VAL A 137 2.08 9.29 -14.43
N THR A 138 1.39 8.85 -15.49
CA THR A 138 1.94 8.04 -16.59
C THR A 138 1.10 8.17 -17.87
N ILE A 139 0.69 9.39 -18.28
CA ILE A 139 0.49 9.70 -19.71
C ILE A 139 0.87 11.19 -19.87
N LEU A 140 1.57 11.54 -20.95
CA LEU A 140 2.32 12.79 -21.21
C LEU A 140 3.80 12.71 -20.80
N SER A 141 4.51 11.79 -21.46
CA SER A 141 5.91 12.00 -21.88
C SER A 141 5.91 12.27 -23.38
#